data_AF-A0AAV7BZX7-F1
#
_entry.id   AF-A0AAV7BZX7-F1
#
_cell.length_a   1.000
_cell.length_b   1.000
_cell.length_c   1.000
_cell.angle_alpha   90.00
_cell.angle_beta   90.00
_cell.angle_gamma   90.00
#
_symmetry.space_group_name_H-M   'P 1'
#
loop_
_entity.id
_entity.type
_entity.pdbx_description
1 polymer ?
#
loop_
_entity_poly.entity_id
_entity_poly.type
_entity_poly.pdbx_seq_one_letter_code
_entity_poly.pdbx_strand_id
1 'polypeptide(L)'
;MANLWHGCQRRHSEPFLWAPRLSPQDKKHLMCVSHILQEQFSRYERAIYATLSGNLKQLLPVCETWEDTVWAHFRVMVDSLVEQEIRASFISSTEEDELPREYLEANWTLEKVFEELQATDKKRVLEENKEHYHIIQKFIIQGDVDGLMDEFGEWLSKGKNLLLGHLLRFMTHLILFFRTLGLQTKKLVNEKQVSLIAFYVSHLPQDLGISQYAAFLESVTEPEQRHHCLELAKEAGLDVATITKKVVENTRRKNGGEFAHHDFTPALDSGTNEEDRAKIDVIDWLVFDPAQRAEAIKQSNAIMRTFLASKKHDAAKEVFGKLPHDSIAEIYSQWEEQGMESALPAEDDNAIREHLCIRAYLEAHEAFNEWFKHMNSPPQKPGLVEHASFTEKVAFEHKEKNDGPWFIMLHFDGRLSVTDAEEDPERKHQMELLRSLCLPMMCFLLHTVLHNTEQYQDCLRLADVISSENQKLYKVFSKSELKKLLQKLRESSLRLLDLQLDPLGYENQP
;
A
#
# COMPACT_ATOMS: atom_id res chain seq x y z
N MET A 1 43.13 -19.22 43.03
CA MET A 1 42.23 -18.45 43.93
C MET A 1 42.31 -18.93 45.38
N ALA A 2 42.16 -20.23 45.69
CA ALA A 2 42.36 -20.76 47.06
C ALA A 2 43.78 -20.52 47.63
N ASN A 3 44.80 -20.49 46.77
CA ASN A 3 46.20 -20.31 47.20
C ASN A 3 46.57 -18.88 47.62
N LEU A 4 45.82 -17.85 47.17
CA LEU A 4 45.99 -16.47 47.64
C LEU A 4 45.41 -16.32 49.06
N TRP A 5 44.31 -17.02 49.34
CA TRP A 5 43.67 -17.04 50.66
C TRP A 5 44.60 -17.66 51.73
N HIS A 6 45.24 -18.79 51.41
CA HIS A 6 46.24 -19.40 52.31
C HIS A 6 47.55 -18.61 52.45
N GLY A 7 47.94 -17.82 51.45
CA GLY A 7 49.14 -16.98 51.50
C GLY A 7 48.98 -15.74 52.37
N CYS A 8 47.78 -15.17 52.43
CA CYS A 8 47.47 -13.97 53.23
C CYS A 8 47.39 -14.30 54.73
N GLN A 9 46.88 -15.47 55.07
CA GLN A 9 46.71 -15.95 56.45
C GLN A 9 48.04 -16.17 57.20
N ARG A 10 49.18 -16.31 56.49
CA ARG A 10 50.49 -16.52 57.12
C ARG A 10 51.27 -15.25 57.43
N ARG A 11 50.90 -14.09 56.88
CA ARG A 11 51.75 -12.88 56.94
C ARG A 11 51.39 -11.89 58.06
N HIS A 12 50.20 -12.01 58.65
CA HIS A 12 49.78 -11.17 59.78
C HIS A 12 49.04 -12.03 60.80
N SER A 13 49.75 -12.37 61.89
CA SER A 13 49.20 -13.03 63.07
C SER A 13 48.32 -12.05 63.87
N GLU A 14 47.01 -12.25 63.76
CA GLU A 14 45.91 -11.99 64.73
C GLU A 14 45.68 -10.56 65.27
N PRO A 15 44.40 -10.11 65.25
CA PRO A 15 43.48 -10.46 66.35
C PRO A 15 42.13 -11.10 65.96
N PHE A 16 41.88 -11.46 64.70
CA PHE A 16 40.54 -11.92 64.27
C PHE A 16 40.23 -13.42 64.42
N LEU A 17 41.12 -14.22 65.03
CA LEU A 17 40.99 -15.68 65.05
C LEU A 17 40.01 -16.23 66.10
N TRP A 18 39.25 -15.37 66.81
CA TRP A 18 38.33 -15.79 67.87
C TRP A 18 36.90 -15.22 67.78
N ALA A 19 36.36 -15.01 66.57
CA ALA A 19 34.93 -14.74 66.39
C ALA A 19 34.17 -15.98 65.88
N PRO A 20 33.71 -16.91 66.74
CA PRO A 20 33.05 -18.15 66.33
C PRO A 20 31.63 -17.97 65.74
N ARG A 21 31.12 -16.74 65.62
CA ARG A 21 29.71 -16.44 65.30
C ARG A 21 29.45 -15.59 64.05
N LEU A 22 30.49 -15.23 63.29
CA LEU A 22 30.32 -14.54 62.01
C LEU A 22 30.25 -15.56 60.87
N SER A 23 29.40 -15.31 59.86
CA SER A 23 29.40 -16.13 58.65
C SER A 23 30.78 -16.04 57.98
N PRO A 24 31.25 -17.09 57.27
CA PRO A 24 32.51 -17.02 56.52
C PRO A 24 32.57 -15.85 55.52
N GLN A 25 31.40 -15.41 55.05
CA GLN A 25 31.22 -14.28 54.13
C GLN A 25 31.53 -12.95 54.83
N ASP A 26 30.99 -12.72 56.04
CA ASP A 26 31.16 -11.47 56.80
C ASP A 26 32.61 -11.30 57.26
N LYS A 27 33.25 -12.39 57.68
CA LYS A 27 34.68 -12.40 58.02
C LYS A 27 35.54 -12.01 56.83
N LYS A 28 35.23 -12.54 55.65
CA LYS A 28 35.93 -12.20 54.40
C LYS A 28 35.71 -10.72 54.07
N HIS A 29 34.50 -10.20 54.27
CA HIS A 29 34.15 -8.82 53.99
C HIS A 29 34.90 -7.84 54.90
N LEU A 30 34.87 -8.06 56.22
CA LEU A 30 35.60 -7.27 57.22
C LEU A 30 37.12 -7.29 56.96
N MET A 31 37.65 -8.47 56.61
CA MET A 31 39.06 -8.60 56.25
C MET A 31 39.40 -7.79 54.99
N CYS A 32 38.59 -7.87 53.93
CA CYS A 32 38.80 -7.08 52.72
C CYS A 32 38.68 -5.57 52.97
N VAL A 33 37.71 -5.12 53.77
CA VAL A 33 37.57 -3.70 54.15
C VAL A 33 38.77 -3.20 54.94
N SER A 34 39.29 -4.02 55.87
CA SER A 34 40.50 -3.67 56.64
C SER A 34 41.75 -3.51 55.74
N HIS A 35 41.86 -4.32 54.68
CA HIS A 35 42.97 -4.24 53.73
C HIS A 35 42.85 -3.06 52.76
N ILE A 36 41.63 -2.60 52.45
CA ILE A 36 41.40 -1.41 51.60
C ILE A 36 41.90 -0.11 52.24
N LEU A 37 41.84 -0.03 53.58
CA LEU A 37 42.30 1.11 54.38
C LEU A 37 43.82 1.18 54.53
N GLN A 38 44.55 0.13 54.16
CA GLN A 38 46.00 0.11 54.25
C GLN A 38 46.62 0.74 52.98
N GLU A 39 47.26 1.90 53.14
CA GLU A 39 47.89 2.68 52.05
C GLU A 39 49.07 1.98 51.36
N GLN A 40 49.56 0.88 51.94
CA GLN A 40 50.69 0.08 51.42
C GLN A 40 50.36 -0.76 50.17
N PHE A 41 49.08 -0.93 49.84
CA PHE A 41 48.66 -1.70 48.66
C PHE A 41 48.54 -0.82 47.41
N SER A 42 48.93 -1.37 46.26
CA SER A 42 48.80 -0.68 44.98
C SER A 42 47.33 -0.40 44.63
N ARG A 43 47.10 0.60 43.77
CA ARG A 43 45.73 0.95 43.31
C ARG A 43 44.94 -0.23 42.77
N TYR A 44 45.60 -1.16 42.09
CA TYR A 44 44.97 -2.36 41.53
C TYR A 44 44.68 -3.42 42.57
N GLU A 45 45.56 -3.62 43.55
CA GLU A 45 45.31 -4.55 44.66
C GLU A 45 44.16 -4.06 45.54
N ARG A 46 44.09 -2.75 45.80
CA ARG A 46 42.98 -2.12 46.52
C ARG A 46 41.66 -2.27 45.76
N ALA A 47 41.69 -2.11 44.44
CA ALA A 47 40.52 -2.37 43.61
C ALA A 47 40.08 -3.84 43.67
N ILE A 48 41.00 -4.82 43.66
CA ILE A 48 40.65 -6.23 43.82
C ILE A 48 39.96 -6.47 45.17
N TYR A 49 40.48 -5.93 46.28
CA TYR A 49 39.80 -6.04 47.57
C TYR A 49 38.46 -5.31 47.59
N ALA A 50 38.34 -4.18 46.88
CA ALA A 50 37.11 -3.43 46.73
C ALA A 50 36.03 -4.21 45.95
N THR A 51 36.40 -4.98 44.92
CA THR A 51 35.45 -5.85 44.18
C THR A 51 34.89 -6.99 45.03
N LEU A 52 35.68 -7.48 46.00
CA LEU A 52 35.32 -8.58 46.89
C LEU A 52 34.48 -8.12 48.09
N SER A 53 34.52 -6.84 48.40
CA SER A 53 33.77 -6.19 49.49
C SER A 53 32.70 -5.24 48.96
N GLY A 54 32.44 -5.19 47.65
CA GLY A 54 31.57 -4.22 46.99
C GLY A 54 31.76 -2.77 47.47
N ASN A 55 33.00 -2.30 47.63
CA ASN A 55 33.28 -0.91 47.96
C ASN A 55 33.43 -0.05 46.70
N LEU A 56 32.38 0.71 46.36
CA LEU A 56 32.34 1.51 45.13
C LEU A 56 33.43 2.59 45.08
N LYS A 57 33.67 3.31 46.19
CA LYS A 57 34.57 4.48 46.25
C LYS A 57 36.01 4.13 45.85
N GLN A 58 36.45 2.91 46.15
CA GLN A 58 37.82 2.46 45.88
C GLN A 58 37.95 1.68 44.56
N LEU A 59 36.82 1.30 43.96
CA LEU A 59 36.76 0.62 42.67
C LEU A 59 36.67 1.63 41.50
N LEU A 60 35.88 2.68 41.67
CA LEU A 60 35.69 3.73 40.66
C LEU A 60 37.00 4.33 40.11
N PRO A 61 38.08 4.56 40.89
CA PRO A 61 39.32 5.12 40.35
C PRO A 61 40.04 4.24 39.32
N VAL A 62 39.73 2.94 39.26
CA VAL A 62 40.35 1.99 38.32
C VAL A 62 39.47 1.73 37.09
N CYS A 63 38.17 1.97 37.19
CA CYS A 63 37.23 1.83 36.07
C CYS A 63 37.35 3.04 35.12
N GLU A 64 37.76 2.84 33.87
CA GLU A 64 37.96 3.94 32.91
C GLU A 64 36.85 4.06 31.87
N THR A 65 36.18 2.95 31.53
CA THR A 65 35.12 2.86 30.53
C THR A 65 33.72 2.90 31.16
N TRP A 66 32.71 3.15 30.32
CA TRP A 66 31.30 3.02 30.72
C TRP A 66 31.00 1.61 31.22
N GLU A 67 31.46 0.57 30.52
CA GLU A 67 31.24 -0.83 30.91
C GLU A 67 31.88 -1.16 32.27
N ASP A 68 33.11 -0.71 32.50
CA ASP A 68 33.81 -0.93 33.78
C ASP A 68 33.07 -0.25 34.94
N THR A 69 32.53 0.94 34.68
CA THR A 69 31.81 1.73 35.68
C THR A 69 30.44 1.10 35.98
N VAL A 70 29.68 0.73 34.95
CA VAL A 70 28.42 -0.02 35.06
C VAL A 70 28.65 -1.31 35.84
N TRP A 71 29.65 -2.11 35.46
CA TRP A 71 29.99 -3.35 36.15
C TRP A 71 30.30 -3.12 37.63
N ALA A 72 31.06 -2.07 37.96
CA ALA A 72 31.36 -1.73 39.34
C ALA A 72 30.10 -1.44 40.16
N HIS A 73 29.18 -0.62 39.64
CA HIS A 73 27.90 -0.33 40.33
C HIS A 73 27.03 -1.59 40.47
N PHE A 74 26.90 -2.40 39.41
CA PHE A 74 26.14 -3.66 39.46
C PHE A 74 26.75 -4.67 40.44
N ARG A 75 28.09 -4.74 40.53
CA ARG A 75 28.78 -5.61 41.47
C ARG A 75 28.46 -5.24 42.91
N VAL A 76 28.50 -3.95 43.22
CA VAL A 76 28.19 -3.40 44.55
C VAL A 76 26.71 -3.62 44.89
N MET A 77 25.82 -3.40 43.93
CA MET A 77 24.38 -3.68 44.09
C MET A 77 24.14 -5.15 44.43
N VAL A 78 24.73 -6.09 43.68
CA VAL A 78 24.55 -7.53 43.94
C VAL A 78 25.10 -7.92 45.31
N ASP A 79 26.29 -7.43 45.69
CA ASP A 79 26.86 -7.72 47.00
C ASP A 79 25.98 -7.15 48.14
N SER A 80 25.41 -5.96 47.97
CA SER A 80 24.48 -5.35 48.93
C SER A 80 23.16 -6.12 49.05
N LEU A 81 22.55 -6.54 47.93
CA LEU A 81 21.31 -7.32 47.92
C LEU A 81 21.49 -8.71 48.54
N VAL A 82 22.61 -9.38 48.24
CA VAL A 82 22.94 -10.69 48.83
C VAL A 82 23.12 -10.56 50.35
N GLU A 83 23.81 -9.51 50.80
CA GLU A 83 23.99 -9.24 52.24
C GLU A 83 22.66 -8.95 52.94
N GLN A 84 21.77 -8.17 52.32
CA GLN A 84 20.43 -7.92 52.83
C GLN A 84 19.61 -9.22 52.96
N GLU A 85 19.65 -10.09 51.95
CA GLU A 85 18.92 -11.36 51.96
C GLU A 85 19.48 -12.36 52.99
N ILE A 86 20.81 -12.42 53.14
CA ILE A 86 21.46 -13.25 54.17
C ILE A 86 21.02 -12.81 55.55
N ARG A 87 20.96 -11.49 55.81
CA ARG A 87 20.48 -10.94 57.09
C ARG A 87 18.99 -11.14 57.31
N ALA A 88 18.18 -11.05 56.27
CA ALA A 88 16.74 -11.32 56.36
C ALA A 88 16.48 -12.80 56.70
N SER A 89 17.31 -13.70 56.17
CA SER A 89 17.21 -15.15 56.39
C SER A 89 17.81 -15.61 57.72
N PHE A 90 18.83 -14.92 58.25
CA PHE A 90 19.44 -15.20 59.55
C PHE A 90 18.87 -14.29 60.64
N ILE A 91 18.02 -14.85 61.50
CA ILE A 91 17.53 -14.18 62.71
C ILE A 91 18.72 -13.89 63.64
N SER A 92 19.05 -12.60 63.76
CA SER A 92 19.89 -11.94 64.76
C SER A 92 20.96 -12.80 65.46
N SER A 93 22.23 -12.53 65.13
CA SER A 93 23.25 -12.51 66.17
C SER A 93 24.05 -11.22 66.09
N THR A 94 23.59 -10.25 66.89
CA THR A 94 24.38 -9.29 67.68
C THR A 94 25.37 -8.38 66.93
N GLU A 95 24.90 -7.17 66.63
CA GLU A 95 25.41 -5.82 67.00
C GLU A 95 26.91 -5.49 67.20
N GLU A 96 27.90 -6.37 66.99
CA GLU A 96 29.29 -6.06 67.40
C GLU A 96 30.36 -5.90 66.32
N ASP A 97 30.00 -5.82 65.03
CA ASP A 97 30.89 -5.21 64.03
C ASP A 97 30.03 -4.53 62.95
N GLU A 98 29.65 -3.26 63.19
CA GLU A 98 28.87 -2.46 62.22
C GLU A 98 29.67 -2.30 60.91
N LEU A 99 29.29 -3.08 59.89
CA LEU A 99 29.62 -2.76 58.50
C LEU A 99 29.18 -1.31 58.21
N PRO A 100 29.95 -0.53 57.42
CA PRO A 100 29.67 0.88 57.17
C PRO A 100 28.21 1.10 56.77
N ARG A 101 27.53 2.07 57.39
CA ARG A 101 26.09 2.38 57.16
C ARG A 101 25.73 2.62 55.69
N GLU A 102 26.70 3.09 54.89
CA GLU A 102 26.58 3.26 53.44
C GLU A 102 26.19 1.96 52.71
N TYR A 103 26.53 0.79 53.25
CA TYR A 103 26.17 -0.53 52.73
C TYR A 103 24.74 -0.96 53.08
N LEU A 104 24.20 -0.38 54.16
CA LEU A 104 22.95 -0.77 54.81
C LEU A 104 21.77 0.08 54.34
N GLU A 105 22.02 1.35 53.99
CA GLU A 105 20.99 2.32 53.61
C GLU A 105 20.81 2.46 52.09
N ALA A 106 21.63 1.75 51.31
CA ALA A 106 21.57 1.83 49.87
C ALA A 106 20.42 0.97 49.31
N ASN A 107 19.26 1.61 49.13
CA ASN A 107 18.18 1.09 48.28
C ASN A 107 18.65 1.13 46.83
N TRP A 108 19.36 0.10 46.39
CA TRP A 108 19.79 -0.05 45.01
C TRP A 108 18.62 -0.55 44.15
N THR A 109 18.31 0.21 43.10
CA THR A 109 17.47 -0.24 42.00
C THR A 109 18.26 -0.11 40.70
N LEU A 110 17.79 -0.78 39.64
CA LEU A 110 18.43 -0.72 38.32
C LEU A 110 18.46 0.73 37.81
N GLU A 111 17.42 1.51 38.08
CA GLU A 111 17.30 2.91 37.71
C GLU A 111 18.35 3.76 38.42
N LYS A 112 18.50 3.56 39.74
CA LYS A 112 19.45 4.30 40.55
C LYS A 112 20.90 4.10 40.11
N VAL A 113 21.27 2.89 39.65
CA VAL A 113 22.60 2.63 39.09
C VAL A 113 22.88 3.53 37.88
N PHE A 114 21.90 3.68 36.97
CA PHE A 114 22.06 4.53 35.80
C PHE A 114 21.93 6.03 36.10
N GLU A 115 21.20 6.42 37.15
CA GLU A 115 21.20 7.80 37.65
C GLU A 115 22.57 8.20 38.22
N GLU A 116 23.20 7.31 39.00
CA GLU A 116 24.55 7.56 39.55
C GLU A 116 25.64 7.62 38.46
N LEU A 117 25.48 6.82 37.39
CA LEU A 117 26.34 6.90 36.21
C LEU A 117 26.21 8.25 35.49
N GLN A 118 25.00 8.83 35.45
CA GLN A 118 24.78 10.17 34.91
C GLN A 118 25.36 11.27 35.81
N ALA A 119 25.45 11.02 37.12
CA ALA A 119 26.03 11.93 38.10
C ALA A 119 27.56 11.84 38.23
N THR A 120 28.23 11.00 37.42
CA THR A 120 29.68 10.79 37.51
C THR A 120 30.48 11.93 36.87
N ASP A 121 31.56 12.38 37.50
CA ASP A 121 32.42 13.49 37.03
C ASP A 121 33.34 13.16 35.84
N LYS A 122 33.33 11.90 35.37
CA LYS A 122 34.22 11.43 34.31
C LYS A 122 33.65 11.75 32.94
N LYS A 123 34.29 12.69 32.25
CA LYS A 123 33.91 13.14 30.89
C LYS A 123 33.74 11.99 29.89
N ARG A 124 34.66 11.02 29.89
CA ARG A 124 34.60 9.86 28.99
C ARG A 124 33.33 9.03 29.16
N VAL A 125 32.98 8.74 30.42
CA VAL A 125 31.75 7.98 30.75
C VAL A 125 30.50 8.77 30.36
N LEU A 126 30.50 10.10 30.52
CA LEU A 126 29.39 10.96 30.11
C LEU A 126 29.22 11.07 28.59
N GLU A 127 30.31 10.92 27.83
CA GLU A 127 30.29 10.86 26.36
C GLU A 127 29.79 9.50 25.87
N GLU A 128 30.32 8.40 26.43
CA GLU A 128 29.91 7.03 26.12
C GLU A 128 28.42 6.80 26.50
N ASN A 129 27.92 7.41 27.58
CA ASN A 129 26.52 7.32 27.98
C ASN A 129 25.53 7.98 26.98
N LYS A 130 26.02 8.80 26.05
CA LYS A 130 25.21 9.41 24.98
C LYS A 130 25.23 8.58 23.70
N GLU A 131 26.04 7.53 23.63
CA GLU A 131 26.07 6.68 22.44
C GLU A 131 24.80 5.85 22.33
N HIS A 132 24.27 5.75 21.10
CA HIS A 132 23.02 5.07 20.82
C HIS A 132 22.99 3.61 21.32
N TYR A 133 24.09 2.86 21.20
CA TYR A 133 24.15 1.47 21.65
C TYR A 133 24.13 1.33 23.17
N HIS A 134 24.78 2.23 23.91
CA HIS A 134 24.76 2.22 25.37
C HIS A 134 23.40 2.66 25.92
N ILE A 135 22.71 3.58 25.24
CA ILE A 135 21.32 3.91 25.55
C ILE A 135 20.42 2.67 25.37
N ILE A 136 20.57 1.94 24.25
CA ILE A 136 19.82 0.69 24.02
C ILE A 136 20.12 -0.33 25.12
N GLN A 137 21.39 -0.54 25.47
CA GLN A 137 21.79 -1.45 26.56
C GLN A 137 21.15 -1.04 27.89
N LYS A 138 21.15 0.24 28.24
CA LYS A 138 20.51 0.77 29.45
C LYS A 138 19.03 0.38 29.51
N PHE A 139 18.26 0.68 28.47
CA PHE A 139 16.82 0.36 28.45
C PHE A 139 16.55 -1.15 28.47
N ILE A 140 17.35 -1.95 27.76
CA ILE A 140 17.24 -3.43 27.80
C ILE A 140 17.50 -3.96 29.21
N ILE A 141 18.51 -3.43 29.92
CA ILE A 141 18.84 -3.84 31.28
C ILE A 141 17.75 -3.41 32.27
N GLN A 142 17.16 -2.23 32.09
CA GLN A 142 16.04 -1.74 32.91
C GLN A 142 14.73 -2.47 32.61
N GLY A 143 14.62 -3.15 31.46
CA GLY A 143 13.39 -3.80 31.01
C GLY A 143 12.32 -2.82 30.51
N ASP A 144 12.66 -1.54 30.34
CA ASP A 144 11.76 -0.50 29.83
C ASP A 144 11.82 -0.45 28.30
N VAL A 145 11.02 -1.32 27.67
CA VAL A 145 10.91 -1.37 26.20
C VAL A 145 10.12 -0.17 25.67
N ASP A 146 9.11 0.31 26.39
CA ASP A 146 8.26 1.42 25.94
C ASP A 146 9.07 2.73 25.86
N GLY A 147 9.88 3.03 26.88
CA GLY A 147 10.81 4.17 26.87
C GLY A 147 11.85 4.08 25.75
N LEU A 148 12.33 2.88 25.43
CA LEU A 148 13.23 2.66 24.28
C LEU A 148 12.56 2.99 22.95
N MET A 149 11.28 2.67 22.79
CA MET A 149 10.53 2.95 21.57
C MET A 149 10.28 4.46 21.40
N ASP A 150 10.06 5.19 22.48
CA ASP A 150 9.92 6.65 22.46
C ASP A 150 11.23 7.33 22.04
N GLU A 151 12.37 6.88 22.57
CA GLU A 151 13.71 7.33 22.15
C GLU A 151 13.97 7.04 20.67
N PHE A 152 13.62 5.84 20.19
CA PHE A 152 13.69 5.52 18.76
C PHE A 152 12.83 6.47 17.92
N GLY A 153 11.62 6.80 18.39
CA GLY A 153 10.75 7.78 17.76
C GLY A 153 11.37 9.17 17.69
N GLU A 154 12.00 9.62 18.78
CA GLU A 154 12.69 10.90 18.84
C GLU A 154 13.89 10.94 17.89
N TRP A 155 14.71 9.88 17.83
CA TRP A 155 15.84 9.78 16.92
C TRP A 155 15.41 9.82 15.45
N LEU A 156 14.33 9.12 15.11
CA LEU A 156 13.74 9.13 13.77
C LEU A 156 13.16 10.51 13.41
N SER A 157 12.65 11.26 14.38
CA SER A 157 12.09 12.59 14.18
C SER A 157 13.15 13.68 13.95
N LYS A 158 14.32 13.58 14.59
CA LYS A 158 15.42 14.55 14.49
C LYS A 158 16.23 14.46 13.20
N GLY A 159 16.03 13.40 12.40
CA GLY A 159 16.47 13.31 11.01
C GLY A 159 17.25 12.04 10.66
N LYS A 160 16.83 11.37 9.59
CA LYS A 160 17.41 10.11 9.07
C LYS A 160 18.88 10.20 8.67
N ASN A 161 19.39 11.40 8.37
CA ASN A 161 20.75 11.62 7.87
C ASN A 161 21.84 11.52 8.95
N LEU A 162 21.47 11.49 10.24
CA LEU A 162 22.43 11.36 11.35
C LEU A 162 22.60 9.91 11.85
N LEU A 163 21.69 9.01 11.47
CA LEU A 163 21.70 7.63 11.94
C LEU A 163 22.51 6.77 10.97
N LEU A 164 23.55 6.10 11.47
CA LEU A 164 24.27 5.09 10.68
C LEU A 164 23.27 4.02 10.22
N GLY A 165 23.30 3.63 8.94
CA GLY A 165 22.38 2.61 8.40
C GLY A 165 22.42 1.27 9.16
N HIS A 166 23.53 0.94 9.81
CA HIS A 166 23.64 -0.22 10.70
C HIS A 166 22.78 -0.10 11.97
N LEU A 167 22.65 1.09 12.53
CA LEU A 167 21.81 1.35 13.71
C LEU A 167 20.33 1.16 13.34
N LEU A 168 19.88 1.70 12.21
CA LEU A 168 18.51 1.50 11.72
C LEU A 168 18.19 0.02 11.51
N ARG A 169 19.12 -0.74 10.90
CA ARG A 169 18.97 -2.20 10.77
C ARG A 169 18.87 -2.86 12.14
N PHE A 170 19.78 -2.54 13.06
CA PHE A 170 19.76 -3.11 14.41
C PHE A 170 18.46 -2.80 15.14
N MET A 171 18.02 -1.53 15.16
CA MET A 171 16.75 -1.10 15.74
C MET A 171 15.59 -1.90 15.16
N THR A 172 15.54 -2.04 13.83
CA THR A 172 14.51 -2.81 13.14
C THR A 172 14.45 -4.26 13.61
N HIS A 173 15.59 -4.96 13.63
CA HIS A 173 15.64 -6.36 14.02
C HIS A 173 15.35 -6.54 15.51
N LEU A 174 15.76 -5.59 16.35
CA LEU A 174 15.44 -5.59 17.77
C LEU A 174 13.94 -5.42 18.02
N ILE A 175 13.30 -4.50 17.28
CA ILE A 175 11.84 -4.32 17.31
C ILE A 175 11.12 -5.58 16.84
N LEU A 176 11.57 -6.21 15.75
CA LEU A 176 11.01 -7.48 15.30
C LEU A 176 11.18 -8.59 16.35
N PHE A 177 12.35 -8.66 17.01
CA PHE A 177 12.60 -9.62 18.07
C PHE A 177 11.64 -9.40 19.26
N PHE A 178 11.49 -8.17 19.73
CA PHE A 178 10.50 -7.85 20.77
C PHE A 178 9.07 -8.22 20.35
N ARG A 179 8.75 -8.09 19.07
CA ARG A 179 7.46 -8.51 18.53
C ARG A 179 7.26 -10.02 18.53
N THR A 180 8.29 -10.80 18.19
CA THR A 180 8.21 -12.27 18.34
C THR A 180 7.98 -12.70 19.79
N LEU A 181 8.37 -11.87 20.75
CA LEU A 181 8.11 -12.04 22.18
C LEU A 181 6.77 -11.45 22.65
N GLY A 182 5.97 -10.85 21.75
CA GLY A 182 4.61 -10.36 22.04
C GLY A 182 4.46 -8.84 22.21
N LEU A 183 5.50 -8.04 21.99
CA LEU A 183 5.45 -6.58 22.18
C LEU A 183 5.09 -5.87 20.87
N GLN A 184 3.99 -5.10 20.89
CA GLN A 184 3.42 -4.46 19.71
C GLN A 184 4.13 -3.14 19.38
N THR A 185 4.59 -2.99 18.13
CA THR A 185 5.28 -1.76 17.71
C THR A 185 4.85 -1.33 16.32
N LYS A 186 4.58 -0.03 16.16
CA LYS A 186 4.08 0.59 14.95
C LYS A 186 5.22 1.28 14.22
N LYS A 187 5.37 0.95 12.93
CA LYS A 187 6.21 1.57 11.89
C LYS A 187 7.56 0.89 11.63
N LEU A 188 7.73 0.46 10.39
CA LEU A 188 9.01 0.44 9.72
C LEU A 188 8.84 0.45 8.19
N VAL A 189 9.93 0.77 7.51
CA VAL A 189 10.23 0.63 6.06
C VAL A 189 10.26 1.94 5.27
N ASN A 190 11.48 2.29 4.85
CA ASN A 190 11.80 3.03 3.63
C ASN A 190 13.26 2.69 3.27
N GLU A 191 13.51 1.48 2.73
CA GLU A 191 14.74 1.16 1.99
C GLU A 191 14.40 0.27 0.79
N LYS A 192 15.09 0.51 -0.34
CA LYS A 192 14.83 -0.07 -1.67
C LYS A 192 15.29 -1.53 -1.81
N GLN A 193 14.96 -2.41 -0.87
CA GLN A 193 15.30 -3.83 -0.97
C GLN A 193 14.04 -4.69 -1.02
N VAL A 194 13.58 -4.93 -2.25
CA VAL A 194 12.30 -5.56 -2.63
C VAL A 194 11.98 -6.84 -1.84
N SER A 195 12.98 -7.72 -1.68
CA SER A 195 12.83 -9.02 -1.00
C SER A 195 12.58 -8.92 0.50
N LEU A 196 13.13 -7.90 1.15
CA LEU A 196 13.01 -7.73 2.59
C LEU A 196 11.72 -6.98 2.98
N ILE A 197 11.20 -6.14 2.08
CA ILE A 197 10.00 -5.34 2.34
C ILE A 197 8.79 -6.24 2.61
N ALA A 198 8.58 -7.30 1.82
CA ALA A 198 7.47 -8.23 2.05
C ALA A 198 7.55 -8.88 3.45
N PHE A 199 8.75 -9.28 3.88
CA PHE A 199 8.96 -9.82 5.23
C PHE A 199 8.72 -8.80 6.33
N TYR A 200 9.18 -7.55 6.19
CA TYR A 200 8.94 -6.53 7.21
C TYR A 200 7.48 -6.11 7.29
N VAL A 201 6.78 -6.07 6.15
CA VAL A 201 5.37 -5.68 6.06
C VAL A 201 4.45 -6.77 6.62
N SER A 202 4.76 -8.05 6.44
CA SER A 202 3.96 -9.13 7.07
C SER A 202 3.94 -9.03 8.59
N HIS A 203 5.00 -8.45 9.17
CA HIS A 203 5.01 -8.18 10.59
C HIS A 203 4.13 -6.98 10.92
N LEU A 204 3.90 -5.96 10.09
CA LEU A 204 3.05 -4.81 10.47
C LEU A 204 1.56 -5.20 10.68
N PRO A 205 0.76 -4.41 11.45
CA PRO A 205 -0.69 -4.59 11.50
C PRO A 205 -1.29 -4.55 10.09
N GLN A 206 -2.27 -5.41 9.81
CA GLN A 206 -2.77 -5.66 8.44
C GLN A 206 -3.11 -4.37 7.67
N ASP A 207 -3.85 -3.44 8.28
CA ASP A 207 -4.23 -2.17 7.63
C ASP A 207 -3.01 -1.31 7.23
N LEU A 208 -2.03 -1.22 8.13
CA LEU A 208 -0.82 -0.43 7.89
C LEU A 208 0.12 -1.14 6.92
N GLY A 209 0.23 -2.47 7.02
CA GLY A 209 1.01 -3.29 6.10
C GLY A 209 0.50 -3.15 4.67
N ILE A 210 -0.81 -3.31 4.46
CA ILE A 210 -1.45 -3.13 3.16
C ILE A 210 -1.18 -1.72 2.61
N SER A 211 -1.36 -0.67 3.42
CA SER A 211 -1.14 0.70 2.97
C SER A 211 0.32 1.00 2.61
N GLN A 212 1.29 0.51 3.39
CA GLN A 212 2.71 0.75 3.14
C GLN A 212 3.22 -0.07 1.95
N TYR A 213 2.78 -1.32 1.83
CA TYR A 213 3.15 -2.15 0.70
C TYR A 213 2.50 -1.67 -0.60
N ALA A 214 1.25 -1.18 -0.56
CA ALA A 214 0.64 -0.53 -1.70
C ALA A 214 1.44 0.70 -2.15
N ALA A 215 1.84 1.57 -1.21
CA ALA A 215 2.69 2.73 -1.53
C ALA A 215 4.06 2.33 -2.10
N PHE A 216 4.60 1.18 -1.68
CA PHE A 216 5.81 0.62 -2.27
C PHE A 216 5.59 0.11 -3.69
N LEU A 217 4.52 -0.66 -3.93
CA LEU A 217 4.20 -1.18 -5.27
C LEU A 217 3.91 -0.07 -6.28
N GLU A 218 3.36 1.07 -5.84
CA GLU A 218 3.21 2.27 -6.67
C GLU A 218 4.55 2.80 -7.21
N SER A 219 5.66 2.56 -6.51
CA SER A 219 7.00 2.95 -6.97
C SER A 219 7.65 1.95 -7.94
N VAL A 220 7.03 0.78 -8.16
CA VAL A 220 7.55 -0.30 -9.00
C VAL A 220 6.99 -0.18 -10.42
N THR A 221 7.85 0.29 -11.34
CA THR A 221 7.51 0.46 -12.76
C THR A 221 7.82 -0.77 -13.61
N GLU A 222 8.82 -1.57 -13.25
CA GLU A 222 9.30 -2.70 -14.06
C GLU A 222 8.46 -3.98 -13.89
N PRO A 223 7.96 -4.61 -14.98
CA PRO A 223 7.02 -5.73 -14.93
C PRO A 223 7.60 -7.00 -14.28
N GLU A 224 8.88 -7.32 -14.52
CA GLU A 224 9.54 -8.47 -13.89
C GLU A 224 9.62 -8.31 -12.36
N GLN A 225 9.88 -7.08 -11.90
CA GLN A 225 9.89 -6.77 -10.47
C GLN A 225 8.48 -6.84 -9.88
N ARG A 226 7.43 -6.48 -10.64
CA ARG A 226 6.03 -6.60 -10.20
C ARG A 226 5.68 -8.04 -9.84
N HIS A 227 5.99 -8.98 -10.73
CA HIS A 227 5.76 -10.40 -10.49
C HIS A 227 6.51 -10.89 -9.24
N HIS A 228 7.80 -10.57 -9.15
CA HIS A 228 8.60 -10.97 -7.99
C HIS A 228 8.07 -10.39 -6.68
N CYS A 229 7.59 -9.14 -6.67
CA CYS A 229 6.97 -8.53 -5.49
C CYS A 229 5.72 -9.31 -5.04
N LEU A 230 4.83 -9.65 -5.97
CA LEU A 230 3.59 -10.36 -5.65
C LEU A 230 3.85 -11.77 -5.12
N GLU A 231 4.83 -12.48 -5.68
CA GLU A 231 5.28 -13.77 -5.17
C GLU A 231 5.80 -13.66 -3.73
N LEU A 232 6.66 -12.68 -3.46
CA LEU A 232 7.17 -12.42 -2.12
C LEU A 232 6.06 -12.05 -1.13
N ALA A 233 5.04 -11.29 -1.56
CA ALA A 233 3.89 -10.97 -0.74
C ALA A 233 3.07 -12.22 -0.38
N LYS A 234 2.90 -13.13 -1.35
CA LYS A 234 2.21 -14.41 -1.15
C LYS A 234 3.00 -15.32 -0.20
N GLU A 235 4.32 -15.41 -0.36
CA GLU A 235 5.20 -16.18 0.53
C GLU A 235 5.20 -15.64 1.96
N ALA A 236 5.14 -14.32 2.13
CA ALA A 236 5.08 -13.66 3.42
C ALA A 236 3.66 -13.66 4.05
N GLY A 237 2.67 -14.27 3.38
CA GLY A 237 1.30 -14.42 3.88
C GLY A 237 0.48 -13.13 3.89
N LEU A 238 0.86 -12.14 3.09
CA LEU A 238 0.06 -10.92 2.93
C LEU A 238 -1.15 -11.16 2.02
N ASP A 239 -2.21 -10.42 2.28
CA ASP A 239 -3.39 -10.39 1.43
C ASP A 239 -3.10 -9.61 0.13
N VAL A 240 -2.62 -10.35 -0.87
CA VAL A 240 -2.29 -9.83 -2.19
C VAL A 240 -3.52 -9.15 -2.82
N ALA A 241 -4.72 -9.70 -2.60
CA ALA A 241 -5.93 -9.22 -3.23
C ALA A 241 -6.32 -7.82 -2.74
N THR A 242 -6.26 -7.58 -1.43
CA THR A 242 -6.55 -6.25 -0.88
C THR A 242 -5.44 -5.25 -1.20
N ILE A 243 -4.18 -5.70 -1.28
CA ILE A 243 -3.03 -4.86 -1.65
C ILE A 243 -3.16 -4.32 -3.07
N THR A 244 -3.34 -5.19 -4.07
CA THR A 244 -3.45 -4.81 -5.49
C THR A 244 -4.65 -3.89 -5.72
N LYS A 245 -5.79 -4.20 -5.08
CA LYS A 245 -6.97 -3.31 -5.07
C LYS A 245 -6.61 -1.93 -4.54
N LYS A 246 -5.88 -1.85 -3.42
CA LYS A 246 -5.49 -0.57 -2.82
C LYS A 246 -4.53 0.23 -3.69
N VAL A 247 -3.58 -0.42 -4.37
CA VAL A 247 -2.65 0.22 -5.33
C VAL A 247 -3.43 0.89 -6.46
N VAL A 248 -4.42 0.20 -7.00
CA VAL A 248 -5.26 0.68 -8.11
C VAL A 248 -6.14 1.84 -7.65
N GLU A 249 -6.77 1.73 -6.48
CA GLU A 249 -7.56 2.82 -5.90
C GLU A 249 -6.72 4.07 -5.62
N ASN A 250 -5.52 3.92 -5.06
CA ASN A 250 -4.62 5.04 -4.78
C ASN A 250 -4.18 5.75 -6.07
N THR A 251 -3.82 4.97 -7.09
CA THR A 251 -3.42 5.52 -8.40
C THR A 251 -4.58 6.23 -9.09
N ARG A 252 -5.81 5.70 -8.97
CA ARG A 252 -7.02 6.35 -9.47
C ARG A 252 -7.32 7.66 -8.73
N ARG A 253 -7.21 7.67 -7.39
CA ARG A 253 -7.53 8.83 -6.53
C ARG A 253 -6.47 9.93 -6.55
N LYS A 254 -5.20 9.61 -6.80
CA LYS A 254 -4.08 10.56 -6.82
C LYS A 254 -4.35 11.80 -7.68
N ASN A 255 -5.10 11.66 -8.77
CA ASN A 255 -5.40 12.74 -9.72
C ASN A 255 -6.91 12.97 -9.87
N GLY A 256 -7.70 12.67 -8.83
CA GLY A 256 -9.10 13.08 -8.76
C GLY A 256 -9.20 14.59 -8.59
N GLY A 257 -8.84 15.36 -9.61
CA GLY A 257 -9.50 16.63 -9.82
C GLY A 257 -10.99 16.31 -9.85
N GLU A 258 -11.73 16.87 -8.89
CA GLU A 258 -13.19 16.83 -8.86
C GLU A 258 -13.70 16.98 -10.28
N PHE A 259 -14.77 16.25 -10.62
CA PHE A 259 -15.55 16.48 -11.84
C PHE A 259 -15.99 17.95 -11.83
N ALA A 260 -15.10 18.85 -12.27
CA ALA A 260 -15.29 20.27 -12.18
C ALA A 260 -16.37 20.57 -13.20
N HIS A 261 -17.53 20.88 -12.63
CA HIS A 261 -18.69 21.42 -13.29
C HIS A 261 -18.27 22.38 -14.41
N HIS A 262 -18.84 22.13 -15.60
CA HIS A 262 -18.82 23.03 -16.73
C HIS A 262 -17.42 23.41 -17.24
N ASP A 263 -16.94 22.66 -18.24
CA ASP A 263 -16.59 23.35 -19.46
C ASP A 263 -16.62 22.44 -20.69
N PHE A 264 -17.33 22.91 -21.70
CA PHE A 264 -17.31 22.40 -23.07
C PHE A 264 -16.00 22.76 -23.79
N THR A 265 -14.89 22.91 -23.06
CA THR A 265 -13.58 23.09 -23.69
C THR A 265 -13.10 21.72 -24.17
N PRO A 266 -12.84 21.55 -25.48
CA PRO A 266 -12.11 20.39 -25.94
C PRO A 266 -10.74 20.47 -25.28
N ALA A 267 -10.47 19.61 -24.32
CA ALA A 267 -9.11 19.41 -23.83
C ALA A 267 -8.26 19.09 -25.07
N LEU A 268 -7.35 20.02 -25.38
CA LEU A 268 -6.50 20.01 -26.57
C LEU A 268 -5.50 18.83 -26.61
N ASP A 269 -5.49 17.97 -25.59
CA ASP A 269 -4.72 16.74 -25.54
C ASP A 269 -5.64 15.52 -25.60
N SER A 270 -5.96 15.11 -26.83
CA SER A 270 -6.50 13.77 -27.10
C SER A 270 -5.44 12.66 -26.99
N GLY A 271 -4.18 13.03 -26.73
CA GLY A 271 -3.07 12.11 -26.55
C GLY A 271 -3.09 11.43 -25.18
N THR A 272 -2.59 10.19 -25.13
CA THR A 272 -2.36 9.45 -23.88
C THR A 272 -1.15 10.05 -23.16
N ASN A 273 -1.39 10.73 -22.04
CA ASN A 273 -0.33 11.35 -21.24
C ASN A 273 0.42 10.27 -20.41
N GLU A 274 1.59 10.60 -19.86
CA GLU A 274 2.36 9.70 -18.99
C GLU A 274 1.58 9.30 -17.73
N GLU A 275 0.73 10.19 -17.22
CA GLU A 275 -0.21 9.88 -16.13
C GLU A 275 -1.33 8.92 -16.54
N ASP A 276 -1.83 9.05 -17.77
CA ASP A 276 -2.83 8.13 -18.32
C ASP A 276 -2.20 6.74 -18.51
N ARG A 277 -0.92 6.69 -18.94
CA ARG A 277 -0.12 5.47 -19.05
C ARG A 277 0.00 4.77 -17.69
N ALA A 278 0.31 5.50 -16.63
CA ALA A 278 0.36 4.95 -15.27
C ALA A 278 -0.98 4.34 -14.82
N LYS A 279 -2.11 4.98 -15.16
CA LYS A 279 -3.46 4.44 -14.90
C LYS A 279 -3.78 3.20 -15.74
N ILE A 280 -3.25 3.11 -16.95
CA ILE A 280 -3.43 1.92 -17.79
C ILE A 280 -2.61 0.75 -17.23
N ASP A 281 -1.35 1.01 -16.87
CA ASP A 281 -0.42 -0.02 -16.39
C ASP A 281 -0.74 -0.52 -14.97
N VAL A 282 -1.56 0.20 -14.20
CA VAL A 282 -1.97 -0.26 -12.86
C VAL A 282 -2.92 -1.47 -12.93
N ILE A 283 -3.63 -1.65 -14.05
CA ILE A 283 -4.52 -2.79 -14.27
C ILE A 283 -3.75 -4.11 -14.33
N ASP A 284 -2.49 -4.08 -14.76
CA ASP A 284 -1.63 -5.27 -14.84
C ASP A 284 -1.46 -5.94 -13.46
N TRP A 285 -1.56 -5.19 -12.36
CA TRP A 285 -1.52 -5.73 -11.00
C TRP A 285 -2.73 -6.62 -10.68
N LEU A 286 -3.92 -6.28 -11.18
CA LEU A 286 -5.16 -7.05 -10.94
C LEU A 286 -5.33 -8.21 -11.93
N VAL A 287 -4.76 -8.09 -13.14
CA VAL A 287 -4.82 -9.14 -14.17
C VAL A 287 -3.93 -10.34 -13.80
N PHE A 288 -2.96 -10.16 -12.91
CA PHE A 288 -2.03 -11.21 -12.47
C PHE A 288 -2.73 -12.39 -11.78
N ASP A 289 -3.68 -12.12 -10.88
CA ASP A 289 -4.40 -13.15 -10.15
C ASP A 289 -5.77 -13.41 -10.79
N PRO A 290 -6.03 -14.62 -11.32
CA PRO A 290 -7.35 -14.97 -11.85
C PRO A 290 -8.48 -14.74 -10.84
N ALA A 291 -8.24 -14.94 -9.53
CA ALA A 291 -9.26 -14.74 -8.51
C ALA A 291 -9.73 -13.27 -8.39
N GLN A 292 -8.96 -12.32 -8.94
CA GLN A 292 -9.29 -10.89 -8.93
C GLN A 292 -9.89 -10.38 -10.24
N ARG A 293 -10.23 -11.27 -11.18
CA ARG A 293 -10.83 -10.89 -12.48
C ARG A 293 -12.06 -9.99 -12.33
N ALA A 294 -12.93 -10.27 -11.37
CA ALA A 294 -14.11 -9.45 -11.10
C ALA A 294 -13.75 -8.01 -10.69
N GLU A 295 -12.78 -7.85 -9.78
CA GLU A 295 -12.29 -6.52 -9.35
C GLU A 295 -11.52 -5.82 -10.49
N ALA A 296 -10.76 -6.56 -11.30
CA ALA A 296 -10.09 -6.02 -12.49
C ALA A 296 -11.10 -5.38 -13.44
N ILE A 297 -12.23 -6.04 -13.74
CA ILE A 297 -13.29 -5.47 -14.59
C ILE A 297 -13.89 -4.21 -13.93
N LYS A 298 -14.20 -4.24 -12.63
CA LYS A 298 -14.76 -3.07 -11.92
C LYS A 298 -13.85 -1.86 -12.00
N GLN A 299 -12.55 -2.04 -11.72
CA GLN A 299 -11.57 -0.95 -11.76
C GLN A 299 -11.27 -0.49 -13.19
N SER A 300 -11.16 -1.40 -14.15
CA SER A 300 -11.03 -1.06 -15.57
C SER A 300 -12.21 -0.24 -16.07
N ASN A 301 -13.45 -0.62 -15.71
CA ASN A 301 -14.63 0.17 -16.04
C ASN A 301 -14.56 1.57 -15.44
N ALA A 302 -14.15 1.72 -14.18
CA ALA A 302 -13.99 3.02 -13.55
C ALA A 302 -12.95 3.92 -14.25
N ILE A 303 -11.83 3.34 -14.69
CA ILE A 303 -10.81 4.07 -15.46
C ILE A 303 -11.35 4.44 -16.86
N MET A 304 -12.00 3.50 -17.54
CA MET A 304 -12.63 3.73 -18.85
C MET A 304 -13.70 4.81 -18.79
N ARG A 305 -14.52 4.87 -17.72
CA ARG A 305 -15.51 5.95 -17.53
C ARG A 305 -14.84 7.33 -17.53
N THR A 306 -13.72 7.46 -16.81
CA THR A 306 -12.94 8.71 -16.78
C THR A 306 -12.39 9.07 -18.16
N PHE A 307 -11.80 8.12 -18.88
CA PHE A 307 -11.25 8.38 -20.22
C PHE A 307 -12.31 8.69 -21.27
N LEU A 308 -13.46 8.02 -21.23
CA LEU A 308 -14.59 8.28 -22.13
C LEU A 308 -15.20 9.66 -21.87
N ALA A 309 -15.33 10.09 -20.62
CA ALA A 309 -15.78 11.44 -20.29
C ALA A 309 -14.83 12.52 -20.85
N SER A 310 -13.52 12.24 -20.85
CA SER A 310 -12.50 13.11 -21.46
C SER A 310 -12.30 12.88 -22.97
N LYS A 311 -13.10 12.04 -23.63
CA LYS A 311 -12.99 11.68 -25.07
C LYS A 311 -11.65 11.09 -25.50
N LYS A 312 -10.88 10.52 -24.56
CA LYS A 312 -9.61 9.81 -24.82
C LYS A 312 -9.89 8.36 -25.22
N HIS A 313 -10.40 8.17 -26.44
CA HIS A 313 -10.83 6.85 -26.93
C HIS A 313 -9.68 5.84 -27.07
N ASP A 314 -8.49 6.30 -27.49
CA ASP A 314 -7.31 5.43 -27.65
C ASP A 314 -6.84 4.90 -26.28
N ALA A 315 -6.79 5.75 -25.26
CA ALA A 315 -6.46 5.33 -23.89
C ALA A 315 -7.48 4.33 -23.33
N ALA A 316 -8.78 4.55 -23.56
CA ALA A 316 -9.81 3.59 -23.16
C ALA A 316 -9.66 2.23 -23.87
N LYS A 317 -9.27 2.23 -25.16
CA LYS A 317 -8.99 1.02 -25.92
C LYS A 317 -7.76 0.28 -25.41
N GLU A 318 -6.72 0.99 -25.01
CA GLU A 318 -5.54 0.38 -24.38
C GLU A 318 -5.90 -0.30 -23.05
N VAL A 319 -6.71 0.33 -22.19
CA VAL A 319 -7.23 -0.33 -20.96
C VAL A 319 -8.02 -1.59 -21.31
N PHE A 320 -8.89 -1.50 -22.32
CA PHE A 320 -9.69 -2.63 -22.76
C PHE A 320 -8.82 -3.80 -23.25
N GLY A 321 -7.74 -3.51 -23.97
CA GLY A 321 -6.81 -4.51 -24.48
C GLY A 321 -5.93 -5.19 -23.42
N LYS A 322 -5.78 -4.59 -22.23
CA LYS A 322 -5.06 -5.21 -21.09
C LYS A 322 -5.86 -6.34 -20.44
N LEU A 323 -7.19 -6.33 -20.57
CA LEU A 323 -8.04 -7.37 -20.02
C LEU A 323 -8.08 -8.59 -20.95
N PRO A 324 -7.80 -9.80 -20.44
CA PRO A 324 -7.90 -11.02 -21.23
C PRO A 324 -9.34 -11.27 -21.73
N HIS A 325 -9.50 -11.77 -22.94
CA HIS A 325 -10.81 -12.02 -23.55
C HIS A 325 -11.65 -13.07 -22.82
N ASP A 326 -11.00 -13.96 -22.06
CA ASP A 326 -11.63 -14.97 -21.22
C ASP A 326 -12.13 -14.44 -19.87
N SER A 327 -11.86 -13.17 -19.52
CA SER A 327 -12.14 -12.62 -18.18
C SER A 327 -13.60 -12.79 -17.74
N ILE A 328 -14.56 -12.65 -18.66
CA ILE A 328 -15.98 -12.85 -18.34
C ILE A 328 -16.26 -14.33 -18.06
N ALA A 329 -15.75 -15.23 -18.91
CA ALA A 329 -15.95 -16.68 -18.74
C ALA A 329 -15.30 -17.20 -17.45
N GLU A 330 -14.12 -16.69 -17.12
CA GLU A 330 -13.39 -17.00 -15.90
C GLU A 330 -14.17 -16.60 -14.64
N ILE A 331 -14.84 -15.44 -14.63
CA ILE A 331 -15.69 -15.01 -13.51
C ILE A 331 -16.86 -15.97 -13.30
N TYR A 332 -17.52 -16.41 -14.37
CA TYR A 332 -18.59 -17.40 -14.29
C TYR A 332 -18.06 -18.76 -13.80
N SER A 333 -16.92 -19.21 -14.31
CA SER A 333 -16.29 -20.47 -13.88
C SER A 333 -15.96 -20.46 -12.39
N GLN A 334 -15.34 -19.38 -11.90
CA GLN A 334 -14.99 -19.23 -10.48
C GLN A 334 -16.23 -19.17 -9.58
N TRP A 335 -17.31 -18.56 -10.06
CA TRP A 335 -18.58 -18.52 -9.33
C TRP A 335 -19.24 -19.90 -9.25
N GLU A 336 -19.23 -20.66 -10.35
CA GLU A 336 -19.73 -22.03 -10.41
C GLU A 336 -18.90 -22.98 -9.51
N GLU A 337 -17.57 -22.82 -9.49
CA GLU A 337 -16.64 -23.59 -8.65
C GLU A 337 -16.87 -23.37 -7.14
N GLN A 338 -17.36 -22.20 -6.74
CA GLN A 338 -17.74 -21.90 -5.36
C GLN A 338 -19.05 -22.60 -4.93
N GLY A 339 -19.70 -23.36 -5.82
CA GLY A 339 -20.90 -24.14 -5.53
C GLY A 339 -22.17 -23.30 -5.39
N MET A 340 -22.16 -22.08 -5.95
CA MET A 340 -23.28 -21.14 -5.88
C MET A 340 -24.20 -21.32 -7.10
N GLU A 341 -25.37 -21.96 -6.95
CA GLU A 341 -26.40 -22.04 -8.02
C GLU A 341 -27.18 -20.73 -8.22
N SER A 342 -26.88 -19.68 -7.44
CA SER A 342 -27.54 -18.38 -7.54
C SER A 342 -26.94 -17.51 -8.65
N ALA A 343 -27.73 -16.57 -9.15
CA ALA A 343 -27.24 -15.52 -10.04
C ALA A 343 -26.03 -14.78 -9.43
N LEU A 344 -25.14 -14.27 -10.29
CA LEU A 344 -23.97 -13.47 -9.88
C LEU A 344 -24.38 -12.32 -8.95
N PRO A 345 -23.47 -11.87 -8.07
CA PRO A 345 -23.67 -10.64 -7.31
C PRO A 345 -24.03 -9.49 -8.25
N ALA A 346 -25.00 -8.66 -7.84
CA ALA A 346 -25.49 -7.55 -8.66
C ALA A 346 -24.36 -6.60 -9.09
N GLU A 347 -23.34 -6.42 -8.25
CA GLU A 347 -22.16 -5.62 -8.59
C GLU A 347 -21.35 -6.19 -9.75
N ASP A 348 -21.16 -7.52 -9.78
CA ASP A 348 -20.36 -8.20 -10.79
C ASP A 348 -21.14 -8.27 -12.11
N ASP A 349 -22.44 -8.57 -12.05
CA ASP A 349 -23.32 -8.54 -13.23
C ASP A 349 -23.40 -7.12 -13.82
N ASN A 350 -23.58 -6.09 -12.98
CA ASN A 350 -23.58 -4.69 -13.42
C ASN A 350 -22.23 -4.30 -14.05
N ALA A 351 -21.10 -4.76 -13.49
CA ALA A 351 -19.78 -4.50 -14.05
C ALA A 351 -19.57 -5.21 -15.40
N ILE A 352 -20.02 -6.46 -15.56
CA ILE A 352 -19.95 -7.18 -16.84
C ILE A 352 -20.81 -6.48 -17.90
N ARG A 353 -22.04 -6.10 -17.55
CA ARG A 353 -22.92 -5.36 -18.48
C ARG A 353 -22.31 -4.05 -18.92
N GLU A 354 -21.77 -3.27 -17.97
CA GLU A 354 -21.08 -2.01 -18.25
C GLU A 354 -19.87 -2.23 -19.17
N HIS A 355 -19.06 -3.25 -18.90
CA HIS A 355 -17.90 -3.58 -19.72
C HIS A 355 -18.30 -3.90 -21.17
N LEU A 356 -19.37 -4.68 -21.36
CA LEU A 356 -19.93 -4.98 -22.68
C LEU A 356 -20.50 -3.74 -23.39
N CYS A 357 -21.10 -2.80 -22.65
CA CYS A 357 -21.55 -1.52 -23.21
C CYS A 357 -20.39 -0.67 -23.70
N ILE A 358 -19.31 -0.57 -22.91
CA ILE A 358 -18.10 0.16 -23.29
C ILE A 358 -17.46 -0.48 -24.53
N ARG A 359 -17.40 -1.81 -24.59
CA ARG A 359 -16.93 -2.53 -25.78
C ARG A 359 -17.74 -2.16 -27.02
N ALA A 360 -19.07 -2.25 -26.96
CA ALA A 360 -19.94 -1.93 -28.09
C ALA A 360 -19.75 -0.47 -28.55
N TYR A 361 -19.55 0.46 -27.62
CA TYR A 361 -19.27 1.86 -27.94
C TYR A 361 -17.92 2.06 -28.64
N LEU A 362 -16.85 1.41 -28.14
CA LEU A 362 -15.52 1.49 -28.76
C LEU A 362 -15.51 0.88 -30.16
N GLU A 363 -16.14 -0.29 -30.33
CA GLU A 363 -16.30 -0.96 -31.64
C GLU A 363 -17.06 -0.06 -32.63
N ALA A 364 -18.12 0.61 -32.17
CA ALA A 364 -18.89 1.53 -33.01
C ALA A 364 -18.07 2.75 -33.46
N HIS A 365 -17.27 3.30 -32.56
CA HIS A 365 -16.41 4.44 -32.86
C HIS A 365 -15.27 4.05 -33.80
N GLU A 366 -14.71 2.85 -33.66
CA GLU A 366 -13.71 2.31 -34.58
C GLU A 366 -14.28 2.06 -35.98
N ALA A 367 -15.44 1.40 -36.08
CA ALA A 367 -16.12 1.19 -37.35
C ALA A 367 -16.46 2.52 -38.04
N PHE A 368 -16.89 3.55 -37.29
CA PHE A 368 -17.10 4.89 -37.83
C PHE A 368 -15.80 5.51 -38.34
N ASN A 369 -14.71 5.42 -37.58
CA ASN A 369 -13.41 5.97 -37.99
C ASN A 369 -12.87 5.29 -39.25
N GLU A 370 -13.02 3.98 -39.38
CA GLU A 370 -12.67 3.24 -40.60
C GLU A 370 -13.52 3.70 -41.78
N TRP A 371 -14.85 3.75 -41.61
CA TRP A 371 -15.76 4.26 -42.64
C TRP A 371 -15.41 5.70 -43.05
N PHE A 372 -15.13 6.57 -42.10
CA PHE A 372 -14.78 7.97 -42.35
C PHE A 372 -13.45 8.10 -43.10
N LYS A 373 -12.45 7.27 -42.79
CA LYS A 373 -11.20 7.19 -43.56
C LYS A 373 -11.46 6.74 -45.00
N HIS A 374 -12.27 5.69 -45.18
CA HIS A 374 -12.63 5.18 -46.50
C HIS A 374 -13.38 6.21 -47.35
N MET A 375 -14.30 6.98 -46.76
CA MET A 375 -15.05 8.01 -47.46
C MET A 375 -14.18 9.19 -47.91
N ASN A 376 -13.23 9.62 -47.07
CA ASN A 376 -12.33 10.73 -47.39
C ASN A 376 -11.13 10.33 -48.26
N SER A 377 -10.87 9.02 -48.40
CA SER A 377 -9.85 8.45 -49.29
C SER A 377 -10.50 7.40 -50.19
N PRO A 378 -11.41 7.80 -51.10
CA PRO A 378 -12.09 6.86 -51.98
C PRO A 378 -11.04 6.12 -52.81
N PRO A 379 -11.05 4.78 -52.85
CA PRO A 379 -10.11 4.04 -53.68
C PRO A 379 -10.26 4.49 -55.14
N GLN A 380 -9.14 4.75 -55.83
CA GLN A 380 -9.16 4.96 -57.28
C GLN A 380 -9.86 3.75 -57.90
N LYS A 381 -10.94 4.00 -58.64
CA LYS A 381 -11.74 2.96 -59.33
C LYS A 381 -10.79 1.98 -60.02
N PRO A 382 -10.70 0.72 -59.57
CA PRO A 382 -10.03 -0.30 -60.36
C PRO A 382 -10.76 -0.40 -61.69
N GLY A 383 -10.03 -0.44 -62.80
CA GLY A 383 -10.60 -0.75 -64.10
C GLY A 383 -11.39 -2.06 -64.03
N LEU A 384 -12.55 -2.08 -64.69
CA LEU A 384 -13.48 -3.20 -64.74
C LEU A 384 -12.74 -4.53 -64.97
N VAL A 385 -12.82 -5.43 -63.98
CA VAL A 385 -12.54 -6.85 -64.18
C VAL A 385 -13.90 -7.53 -64.31
N GLU A 386 -14.23 -7.99 -65.52
CA GLU A 386 -15.56 -8.50 -65.92
C GLU A 386 -15.99 -9.81 -65.22
N HIS A 387 -15.20 -10.38 -64.31
CA HIS A 387 -15.49 -11.68 -63.68
C HIS A 387 -15.10 -11.73 -62.19
N ALA A 388 -15.94 -11.18 -61.31
CA ALA A 388 -15.82 -11.41 -59.86
C ALA A 388 -16.31 -12.82 -59.48
N SER A 389 -15.57 -13.51 -58.63
CA SER A 389 -15.81 -14.89 -58.20
C SER A 389 -17.00 -14.99 -57.23
N PHE A 390 -17.69 -16.14 -57.22
CA PHE A 390 -18.79 -16.46 -56.29
C PHE A 390 -18.40 -16.23 -54.81
N THR A 391 -17.14 -16.48 -54.45
CA THR A 391 -16.60 -16.25 -53.09
C THR A 391 -16.55 -14.77 -52.71
N GLU A 392 -16.32 -13.87 -53.67
CA GLU A 392 -16.31 -12.41 -53.46
C GLU A 392 -17.74 -11.87 -53.33
N LYS A 393 -18.70 -12.47 -54.03
CA LYS A 393 -20.14 -12.17 -53.84
C LYS A 393 -20.65 -12.60 -52.47
N VAL A 394 -20.25 -13.78 -51.99
CA VAL A 394 -20.64 -14.28 -50.66
C VAL A 394 -19.98 -13.46 -49.54
N ALA A 395 -18.74 -12.98 -49.72
CA ALA A 395 -18.08 -12.07 -48.78
C ALA A 395 -18.73 -10.67 -48.75
N PHE A 396 -19.27 -10.21 -49.87
CA PHE A 396 -20.05 -8.97 -49.96
C PHE A 396 -21.43 -9.13 -49.29
N GLU A 397 -22.13 -10.23 -49.54
CA GLU A 397 -23.43 -10.56 -48.91
C GLU A 397 -23.31 -10.78 -47.39
N HIS A 398 -22.21 -11.37 -46.89
CA HIS A 398 -21.94 -11.46 -45.45
C HIS A 398 -21.63 -10.10 -44.80
N LYS A 399 -21.12 -9.12 -45.56
CA LYS A 399 -20.94 -7.73 -45.10
C LYS A 399 -22.26 -6.96 -45.04
N GLU A 400 -23.22 -7.29 -45.90
CA GLU A 400 -24.59 -6.73 -45.88
C GLU A 400 -25.45 -7.30 -44.73
N LYS A 401 -25.09 -8.46 -44.20
CA LYS A 401 -25.81 -9.20 -43.15
C LYS A 401 -25.27 -9.00 -41.73
N ASN A 402 -24.53 -7.92 -41.47
CA ASN A 402 -24.36 -7.46 -40.10
C ASN A 402 -25.60 -6.62 -39.74
N ASP A 403 -26.30 -7.03 -38.69
CA ASP A 403 -27.47 -6.33 -38.13
C ASP A 403 -27.18 -4.82 -38.06
N GLY A 404 -28.12 -4.01 -38.57
CA GLY A 404 -27.85 -2.63 -38.95
C GLY A 404 -27.30 -1.72 -37.84
N PRO A 405 -26.81 -0.50 -38.19
CA PRO A 405 -26.17 0.44 -37.27
C PRO A 405 -26.98 0.81 -36.02
N TRP A 406 -28.30 0.58 -36.06
CA TRP A 406 -29.25 0.78 -34.97
C TRP A 406 -29.00 -0.15 -33.77
N PHE A 407 -28.42 -1.33 -33.99
CA PHE A 407 -28.23 -2.35 -32.96
C PHE A 407 -27.35 -1.83 -31.82
N ILE A 408 -26.33 -1.04 -32.16
CA ILE A 408 -25.38 -0.43 -31.22
C ILE A 408 -26.06 0.59 -30.33
N MET A 409 -26.88 1.50 -30.90
CA MET A 409 -27.56 2.56 -30.14
C MET A 409 -28.64 1.97 -29.23
N LEU A 410 -29.36 0.93 -29.71
CA LEU A 410 -30.39 0.22 -28.95
C LEU A 410 -29.81 -0.69 -27.85
N HIS A 411 -28.65 -1.33 -28.08
CA HIS A 411 -27.95 -2.14 -27.07
C HIS A 411 -27.25 -1.29 -26.00
N PHE A 412 -26.69 -0.15 -26.38
CA PHE A 412 -25.99 0.74 -25.45
C PHE A 412 -26.95 1.32 -24.40
N ASP A 413 -28.23 1.55 -24.74
CA ASP A 413 -29.22 2.01 -23.77
C ASP A 413 -29.82 0.85 -22.94
N GLY A 414 -30.26 -0.23 -23.61
CA GLY A 414 -30.93 -1.36 -22.95
C GLY A 414 -30.09 -2.12 -21.92
N ARG A 415 -28.76 -2.06 -22.02
CA ARG A 415 -27.82 -2.70 -21.08
C ARG A 415 -27.19 -1.76 -20.06
N LEU A 416 -27.41 -0.45 -20.20
CA LEU A 416 -26.95 0.56 -19.24
C LEU A 416 -28.02 0.88 -18.18
N SER A 417 -29.23 0.30 -18.33
CA SER A 417 -30.27 0.32 -17.31
C SER A 417 -29.87 -0.60 -16.15
N VAL A 418 -29.67 0.04 -15.00
CA VAL A 418 -29.16 -0.51 -13.75
C VAL A 418 -30.24 -1.37 -13.06
N THR A 419 -29.90 -2.58 -12.63
CA THR A 419 -30.70 -3.34 -11.67
C THR A 419 -30.46 -2.86 -10.24
N ASP A 420 -31.54 -2.73 -9.46
CA ASP A 420 -31.63 -2.18 -8.11
C ASP A 420 -30.72 -2.89 -7.07
N ALA A 421 -29.44 -2.51 -7.03
CA ALA A 421 -28.58 -2.74 -5.87
C ALA A 421 -28.06 -1.38 -5.38
N GLU A 422 -27.76 -1.26 -4.09
CA GLU A 422 -27.27 -0.03 -3.43
C GLU A 422 -25.99 0.48 -4.12
N GLU A 423 -26.13 1.35 -5.12
CA GLU A 423 -25.00 1.81 -5.92
C GLU A 423 -24.33 3.06 -5.34
N ASP A 424 -23.00 3.07 -5.46
CA ASP A 424 -22.13 4.22 -5.29
C ASP A 424 -22.68 5.44 -6.06
N PRO A 425 -23.03 6.55 -5.38
CA PRO A 425 -23.62 7.73 -6.02
C PRO A 425 -22.68 8.34 -7.07
N GLU A 426 -21.37 8.18 -6.91
CA GLU A 426 -20.37 8.68 -7.87
C GLU A 426 -20.47 7.93 -9.19
N ARG A 427 -20.63 6.60 -9.14
CA ARG A 427 -20.79 5.76 -10.34
C ARG A 427 -22.06 6.11 -11.09
N LYS A 428 -23.19 6.25 -10.38
CA LYS A 428 -24.47 6.60 -11.02
C LYS A 428 -24.38 7.94 -11.75
N HIS A 429 -23.79 8.95 -11.10
CA HIS A 429 -23.58 10.27 -11.72
C HIS A 429 -22.67 10.18 -12.95
N GLN A 430 -21.58 9.42 -12.89
CA GLN A 430 -20.67 9.19 -14.02
C GLN A 430 -21.39 8.51 -15.20
N MET A 431 -22.26 7.54 -14.94
CA MET A 431 -23.01 6.86 -15.99
C MET A 431 -24.04 7.78 -16.65
N GLU A 432 -24.76 8.60 -15.87
CA GLU A 432 -25.68 9.60 -16.41
C GLU A 432 -24.94 10.63 -17.28
N LEU A 433 -23.75 11.07 -16.84
CA LEU A 433 -22.90 11.96 -17.62
C LEU A 433 -22.45 11.31 -18.93
N LEU A 434 -21.94 10.07 -18.89
CA LEU A 434 -21.52 9.34 -20.09
C LEU A 434 -22.67 9.16 -21.07
N ARG A 435 -23.89 8.88 -20.60
CA ARG A 435 -25.09 8.85 -21.44
C ARG A 435 -25.28 10.18 -22.15
N SER A 436 -25.24 11.28 -21.40
CA SER A 436 -25.44 12.64 -21.96
C SER A 436 -24.37 13.06 -22.97
N LEU A 437 -23.17 12.48 -22.92
CA LEU A 437 -22.08 12.77 -23.84
C LEU A 437 -22.06 11.82 -25.05
N CYS A 438 -22.09 10.52 -24.80
CA CYS A 438 -21.87 9.49 -25.81
C CYS A 438 -23.10 9.28 -26.70
N LEU A 439 -24.33 9.26 -26.14
CA LEU A 439 -25.54 8.97 -26.92
C LEU A 439 -25.85 10.05 -27.96
N PRO A 440 -25.83 11.36 -27.63
CA PRO A 440 -26.02 12.39 -28.65
C PRO A 440 -24.94 12.35 -29.73
N MET A 441 -23.68 12.14 -29.33
CA MET A 441 -22.58 12.03 -30.28
C MET A 441 -22.78 10.87 -31.26
N MET A 442 -23.06 9.66 -30.76
CA MET A 442 -23.32 8.48 -31.59
C MET A 442 -24.51 8.69 -32.53
N CYS A 443 -25.58 9.32 -32.06
CA CYS A 443 -26.72 9.68 -32.89
C CYS A 443 -26.33 10.62 -34.05
N PHE A 444 -25.53 11.65 -33.80
CA PHE A 444 -25.05 12.55 -34.84
C PHE A 444 -24.08 11.89 -35.82
N LEU A 445 -23.21 10.98 -35.33
CA LEU A 445 -22.33 10.19 -36.19
C LEU A 445 -23.17 9.28 -37.09
N LEU A 446 -24.15 8.57 -36.54
CA LEU A 446 -25.06 7.71 -37.29
C LEU A 446 -25.84 8.48 -38.35
N HIS A 447 -26.42 9.64 -38.01
CA HIS A 447 -27.07 10.51 -39.01
C HIS A 447 -26.10 10.90 -40.13
N THR A 448 -24.84 11.20 -39.80
CA THR A 448 -23.83 11.56 -40.79
C THR A 448 -23.51 10.39 -41.72
N VAL A 449 -23.44 9.16 -41.19
CA VAL A 449 -23.29 7.95 -42.00
C VAL A 449 -24.47 7.80 -42.96
N LEU A 450 -25.69 7.74 -42.43
CA LEU A 450 -26.91 7.50 -43.20
C LEU A 450 -27.14 8.58 -44.27
N HIS A 451 -26.89 9.85 -43.94
CA HIS A 451 -27.04 10.95 -44.90
C HIS A 451 -26.02 10.88 -46.04
N ASN A 452 -24.77 10.50 -45.75
CA ASN A 452 -23.72 10.39 -46.75
C ASN A 452 -23.83 9.11 -47.60
N THR A 453 -24.49 8.07 -47.09
CA THR A 453 -24.83 6.85 -47.85
C THR A 453 -26.19 6.95 -48.56
N GLU A 454 -26.79 8.13 -48.61
CA GLU A 454 -28.08 8.42 -49.28
C GLU A 454 -29.29 7.65 -48.70
N GLN A 455 -29.17 7.12 -47.47
CA GLN A 455 -30.24 6.42 -46.76
C GLN A 455 -31.12 7.40 -45.97
N TYR A 456 -31.73 8.35 -46.67
CA TYR A 456 -32.45 9.47 -46.04
C TYR A 456 -33.71 9.07 -45.27
N GLN A 457 -34.38 7.98 -45.67
CA GLN A 457 -35.56 7.47 -44.95
C GLN A 457 -35.18 6.93 -43.55
N ASP A 458 -34.05 6.24 -43.46
CA ASP A 458 -33.55 5.72 -42.18
C ASP A 458 -33.01 6.84 -41.28
N CYS A 459 -32.50 7.95 -41.85
CA CYS A 459 -32.22 9.16 -41.06
C CYS A 459 -33.46 9.64 -40.30
N LEU A 460 -34.64 9.61 -40.92
CA LEU A 460 -35.88 10.11 -40.30
C LEU A 460 -36.43 9.16 -39.24
N ARG A 461 -36.24 7.85 -39.42
CA ARG A 461 -36.54 6.85 -38.39
C ARG A 461 -35.73 7.04 -37.10
N LEU A 462 -34.60 7.76 -37.14
CA LEU A 462 -33.89 8.15 -35.91
C LEU A 462 -34.76 8.99 -34.97
N ALA A 463 -35.68 9.80 -35.50
CA ALA A 463 -36.61 10.57 -34.68
C ALA A 463 -37.55 9.65 -33.88
N ASP A 464 -38.02 8.56 -34.48
CA ASP A 464 -38.87 7.57 -33.83
C ASP A 464 -38.10 6.81 -32.74
N VAL A 465 -36.85 6.43 -33.02
CA VAL A 465 -35.98 5.77 -32.03
C VAL A 465 -35.73 6.67 -30.83
N ILE A 466 -35.44 7.96 -31.04
CA ILE A 466 -35.11 8.91 -29.96
C ILE A 466 -36.35 9.30 -29.15
N SER A 467 -37.50 9.42 -29.80
CA SER A 467 -38.78 9.76 -29.15
C SER A 467 -39.48 8.56 -28.50
N SER A 468 -38.97 7.33 -28.71
CA SER A 468 -39.54 6.11 -28.15
C SER A 468 -39.65 6.13 -26.62
N GLU A 469 -40.84 5.84 -26.11
CA GLU A 469 -41.14 5.74 -24.67
C GLU A 469 -40.48 4.54 -23.99
N ASN A 470 -40.03 3.55 -24.75
CA ASN A 470 -39.37 2.36 -24.22
C ASN A 470 -37.99 2.68 -23.63
N GLN A 471 -37.26 3.60 -24.27
CA GLN A 471 -35.88 3.94 -23.91
C GLN A 471 -35.74 5.37 -23.37
N LYS A 472 -36.70 6.26 -23.69
CA LYS A 472 -36.73 7.66 -23.24
C LYS A 472 -35.41 8.40 -23.55
N LEU A 473 -34.79 8.07 -24.68
CA LEU A 473 -33.54 8.66 -25.15
C LEU A 473 -33.61 10.19 -25.22
N TYR A 474 -34.77 10.74 -25.57
CA TYR A 474 -35.02 12.19 -25.59
C TYR A 474 -34.66 12.93 -24.29
N LYS A 475 -34.65 12.26 -23.12
CA LYS A 475 -34.25 12.88 -21.84
C LYS A 475 -32.75 13.11 -21.71
N VAL A 476 -31.95 12.37 -22.48
CA VAL A 476 -30.49 12.43 -22.45
C VAL A 476 -29.96 13.61 -23.25
N PHE A 477 -30.72 14.08 -24.24
CA PHE A 477 -30.33 15.20 -25.11
C PHE A 477 -30.68 16.54 -24.49
N SER A 478 -29.79 17.52 -24.63
CA SER A 478 -30.10 18.91 -24.33
C SER A 478 -31.05 19.52 -25.37
N LYS A 479 -31.77 20.58 -25.01
CA LYS A 479 -32.69 21.27 -25.93
C LYS A 479 -31.98 21.81 -27.18
N SER A 480 -30.72 22.23 -27.07
CA SER A 480 -29.91 22.68 -28.20
C SER A 480 -29.53 21.53 -29.13
N GLU A 481 -29.19 20.37 -28.58
CA GLU A 481 -28.87 19.17 -29.37
C GLU A 481 -30.11 18.64 -30.10
N LEU A 482 -31.28 18.60 -29.45
CA LEU A 482 -32.54 18.23 -30.10
C LEU A 482 -32.87 19.19 -31.26
N LYS A 483 -32.67 20.50 -31.06
CA LYS A 483 -32.84 21.48 -32.15
C LYS A 483 -31.88 21.22 -33.31
N LYS A 484 -30.62 20.90 -33.02
CA LYS A 484 -29.60 20.56 -34.02
C LYS A 484 -29.93 19.26 -34.75
N LEU A 485 -30.44 18.26 -34.05
CA LEU A 485 -30.92 17.01 -34.64
C LEU A 485 -32.06 17.27 -35.62
N LEU A 486 -33.09 18.02 -35.22
CA LEU A 486 -34.20 18.37 -36.09
C LEU A 486 -33.75 19.16 -37.33
N GLN A 487 -32.75 20.03 -37.20
CA GLN A 487 -32.13 20.73 -38.34
C GLN A 487 -31.47 19.75 -39.31
N LYS A 488 -30.72 18.77 -38.80
CA LYS A 488 -30.09 17.71 -39.61
C LYS A 488 -31.11 16.79 -40.30
N LEU A 489 -32.17 16.41 -39.59
CA LEU A 489 -33.26 15.63 -40.18
C LEU A 489 -33.96 16.40 -41.30
N ARG A 490 -34.17 17.71 -41.11
CA ARG A 490 -34.69 18.58 -42.18
C ARG A 490 -33.79 18.59 -43.40
N GLU A 491 -32.46 18.62 -43.25
CA GLU A 491 -31.52 18.53 -44.38
C GLU A 491 -31.71 17.21 -45.17
N SER A 492 -31.91 16.09 -44.48
CA SER A 492 -32.23 14.80 -45.09
C SER A 492 -33.60 14.80 -45.80
N SER A 493 -34.62 15.41 -45.20
CA SER A 493 -35.94 15.56 -45.86
C SER A 493 -35.89 16.44 -47.10
N LEU A 494 -35.05 17.49 -47.14
CA LEU A 494 -34.88 18.32 -48.34
C LEU A 494 -34.29 17.50 -49.50
N ARG A 495 -33.35 16.58 -49.21
CA ARG A 495 -32.83 15.66 -50.23
C ARG A 495 -33.87 14.67 -50.75
N LEU A 496 -34.78 14.21 -49.89
CA LEU A 496 -35.91 13.37 -50.31
C LEU A 496 -36.89 14.12 -51.23
N LEU A 497 -37.13 15.40 -50.96
CA LEU A 497 -37.95 16.26 -51.83
C LEU A 497 -37.29 16.49 -53.20
N ASP A 498 -35.96 16.65 -53.24
CA ASP A 498 -35.21 16.72 -54.51
C ASP A 498 -35.39 15.43 -55.35
N LEU A 499 -35.58 14.29 -54.69
CA LEU A 499 -35.85 12.98 -55.30
C LEU A 499 -37.34 12.75 -55.63
N GLN A 500 -38.20 13.77 -55.52
CA GLN A 500 -39.65 13.71 -55.76
C GLN A 500 -40.45 12.78 -54.83
N LEU A 501 -39.88 12.43 -53.68
CA LEU A 501 -40.58 11.72 -52.62
C LEU A 501 -41.22 12.73 -51.65
N ASP A 502 -42.07 12.25 -50.74
CA ASP A 502 -42.56 13.08 -49.64
C ASP A 502 -41.41 13.38 -48.63
N PRO A 503 -41.61 14.30 -47.65
CA PRO A 503 -40.60 14.63 -46.64
C PRO A 503 -40.13 13.45 -45.76
N LEU A 504 -40.84 12.32 -45.80
CA LEU A 504 -40.60 11.09 -45.03
C LEU A 504 -40.05 9.93 -45.89
N GLY A 505 -39.92 10.14 -47.21
CA GLY A 505 -39.41 9.16 -48.17
C GLY A 505 -40.46 8.21 -48.73
N TYR A 506 -41.75 8.49 -48.53
CA TYR A 506 -42.83 7.75 -49.18
C TYR A 506 -43.13 8.33 -50.57
N GLU A 507 -43.57 7.47 -51.49
CA GLU A 507 -44.04 7.92 -52.79
C GLU A 507 -45.27 8.81 -52.61
N ASN A 508 -45.26 9.97 -53.28
CA ASN A 508 -46.41 10.87 -53.30
C ASN A 508 -47.59 10.11 -53.94
N GLN A 509 -48.58 9.73 -53.12
CA GLN A 509 -49.80 9.12 -53.64
C GLN A 509 -50.48 10.12 -54.60
N PRO A 510 -50.93 9.67 -55.79
CA PRO A 510 -51.44 10.54 -56.85
C PRO A 510 -52.72 11.30 -56.48
#